data_AF-A0A2K9YRV9-F1
#
_entry.id   AF-A0A2K9YRV9-F1
#
_cell.length_a   1.000
_cell.length_b   1.000
_cell.length_c   1.000
_cell.angle_alpha   90.00
_cell.angle_beta   90.00
_cell.angle_gamma   90.00
#
_symmetry.space_group_name_H-M   'P 1'
#
loop_
_entity.id
_entity.type
_entity.pdbx_description
1 polymer ?
#
loop_
_entity_poly.entity_id
_entity_poly.type
_entity_poly.pdbx_seq_one_letter_code
_entity_poly.pdbx_strand_id
1 'polypeptide(L)'
;MVGGPQPWGWGPRAHTWGWGSGAPAHTWGWGSGAPAHTWGWGPRAHTWGWGSGAPAHTWGWGPRAHTWGWGSGAPAPSMGWGPPSHRTLGFSHYN
;
A
#
# COMPACT_ATOMS: atom_id res chain seq x y z
N MET A 1 -0.17 3.24 -24.44
CA MET A 1 0.30 2.83 -23.09
C MET A 1 -0.93 2.38 -22.31
N VAL A 2 -1.15 1.08 -22.15
CA VAL A 2 -2.26 0.55 -21.33
C VAL A 2 -1.74 0.50 -19.89
N GLY A 3 -2.29 1.32 -19.01
CA GLY A 3 -1.94 1.33 -17.58
C GLY A 3 -2.33 -0.02 -16.95
N GLY A 4 -1.47 -0.56 -16.07
CA GLY A 4 -1.80 -1.77 -15.32
C GLY A 4 -2.99 -1.56 -14.38
N PRO A 5 -3.51 -2.62 -13.73
CA PRO A 5 -4.67 -2.52 -12.85
C PRO A 5 -4.43 -1.51 -11.72
N GLN A 6 -5.42 -0.63 -11.49
CA GLN A 6 -5.39 0.41 -10.46
C GLN A 6 -6.57 0.25 -9.50
N PRO A 7 -6.47 -0.60 -8.47
CA PRO A 7 -7.52 -0.71 -7.47
C PRO A 7 -7.34 0.36 -6.38
N TRP A 8 -8.48 0.96 -6.01
CA TRP A 8 -8.59 2.01 -5.00
C TRP A 8 -9.68 1.60 -4.01
N GLY A 9 -9.44 1.79 -2.72
CA GLY A 9 -10.44 1.55 -1.68
C GLY A 9 -10.42 2.66 -0.62
N TRP A 10 -11.61 3.20 -0.34
CA TRP A 10 -11.81 4.28 0.63
C TRP A 10 -12.88 3.86 1.63
N GLY A 11 -12.62 4.02 2.93
CA GLY A 11 -13.63 3.78 3.95
C GLY A 11 -13.03 3.48 5.33
N PRO A 12 -13.87 3.36 6.37
CA PRO A 12 -13.38 3.16 7.72
C PRO A 12 -12.58 1.86 7.87
N ARG A 13 -12.94 0.82 7.11
CA ARG A 13 -12.15 -0.39 6.89
C ARG A 13 -11.90 -0.57 5.40
N ALA A 14 -10.81 0.00 4.89
CA ALA A 14 -10.42 -0.19 3.51
C ALA A 14 -9.53 -1.44 3.38
N HIS A 15 -10.00 -2.42 2.61
CA HIS A 15 -9.21 -3.57 2.18
C HIS A 15 -9.03 -3.50 0.67
N THR A 16 -7.85 -3.09 0.21
CA THR A 16 -7.59 -2.88 -1.22
C THR A 16 -6.51 -3.84 -1.71
N TRP A 17 -6.75 -4.48 -2.84
CA TRP A 17 -5.89 -5.50 -3.42
C TRP A 17 -5.68 -5.22 -4.90
N GLY A 18 -4.42 -5.21 -5.34
CA GLY A 18 -4.08 -5.05 -6.74
C GLY A 18 -2.98 -5.98 -7.20
N TRP A 19 -3.11 -6.41 -8.46
CA TRP A 19 -2.15 -7.26 -9.13
C TRP A 19 -1.89 -6.72 -10.54
N GLY A 20 -0.62 -6.51 -10.90
CA GLY A 20 -0.19 -6.27 -12.27
C GLY A 20 0.76 -7.33 -12.81
N SER A 21 0.56 -7.72 -14.06
CA SER A 21 1.42 -8.59 -14.85
C SER A 21 1.98 -7.82 -16.06
N GLY A 22 3.09 -7.11 -15.86
CA GLY A 22 3.88 -6.51 -16.96
C GLY A 22 3.88 -4.98 -17.02
N ALA A 23 2.75 -4.31 -16.80
CA ALA A 23 2.68 -2.86 -16.65
C ALA A 23 2.77 -2.44 -15.16
N PRO A 24 3.18 -1.18 -14.86
CA PRO A 24 3.10 -0.68 -13.49
C PRO A 24 1.67 -0.80 -12.97
N ALA A 25 1.50 -1.46 -11.82
CA ALA A 25 0.22 -1.56 -11.13
C ALA A 25 0.25 -0.67 -9.90
N HIS A 26 -0.83 0.07 -9.66
CA HIS A 26 -0.90 1.03 -8.56
C HIS A 26 -2.08 0.68 -7.66
N THR A 27 -1.81 0.32 -6.40
CA THR A 27 -2.85 -0.02 -5.42
C THR A 27 -2.89 1.04 -4.33
N TRP A 28 -4.07 1.55 -4.01
CA TRP A 28 -4.25 2.65 -3.07
C TRP A 28 -5.35 2.33 -2.07
N GLY A 29 -5.07 2.47 -0.78
CA GLY A 29 -6.07 2.30 0.28
C GLY A 29 -6.06 3.43 1.29
N TRP A 30 -7.24 3.92 1.66
CA TRP A 30 -7.43 4.88 2.75
C TRP A 30 -8.39 4.35 3.82
N GLY A 31 -7.88 4.21 5.03
CA GLY A 31 -8.63 3.87 6.23
C GLY A 31 -8.78 5.04 7.21
N SER A 32 -9.96 5.17 7.84
CA SER A 32 -10.19 6.11 8.93
C SER A 32 -11.01 5.51 10.08
N GLY A 33 -10.47 5.49 11.30
CA GLY A 33 -11.20 5.07 12.50
C GLY A 33 -11.38 3.55 12.68
N ALA A 34 -10.95 2.72 11.73
CA ALA A 34 -10.80 1.29 11.92
C ALA A 34 -9.61 0.74 11.09
N PRO A 35 -9.13 -0.49 11.39
CA PRO A 35 -7.97 -1.04 10.72
C PRO A 35 -8.16 -1.15 9.20
N ALA A 36 -7.13 -0.77 8.44
CA ALA A 36 -7.12 -0.83 6.99
C ALA A 36 -5.90 -1.58 6.46
N HIS A 37 -6.06 -2.23 5.30
CA HIS A 37 -5.04 -3.06 4.69
C HIS A 37 -4.96 -2.83 3.17
N THR A 38 -3.76 -2.57 2.67
CA THR A 38 -3.51 -2.36 1.24
C THR A 38 -2.44 -3.32 0.74
N TRP A 39 -2.72 -4.03 -0.36
CA TRP A 39 -1.86 -5.09 -0.90
C TRP A 39 -1.64 -4.90 -2.40
N GLY A 40 -0.39 -4.77 -2.84
CA GLY A 40 -0.04 -4.68 -4.26
C GLY A 40 0.98 -5.72 -4.69
N TRP A 41 0.72 -6.40 -5.80
CA TRP A 41 1.53 -7.49 -6.33
C TRP A 41 1.93 -7.22 -7.77
N GLY A 42 3.20 -7.48 -8.12
CA GLY A 42 3.66 -7.47 -9.51
C GLY A 42 5.09 -6.97 -9.70
N PRO A 43 5.67 -7.19 -10.89
CA PRO A 43 7.07 -6.84 -11.17
C PRO A 43 7.38 -5.34 -11.04
N ARG A 44 6.37 -4.47 -11.16
CA ARG A 44 6.44 -3.01 -10.94
C ARG A 44 5.20 -2.53 -10.16
N ALA A 45 4.98 -3.07 -8.96
CA ALA A 45 3.83 -2.71 -8.14
C ALA A 45 4.11 -1.49 -7.25
N HIS A 46 3.26 -0.47 -7.30
CA HIS A 46 3.26 0.66 -6.38
C HIS A 46 2.08 0.50 -5.43
N THR A 47 2.33 0.41 -4.13
CA THR A 47 1.31 0.18 -3.11
C THR A 47 1.36 1.31 -2.08
N TRP A 48 0.27 2.06 -1.97
CA TRP A 48 0.14 3.20 -1.05
C TRP A 48 -1.02 2.97 -0.09
N GLY A 49 -0.74 2.98 1.21
CA GLY A 49 -1.76 2.89 2.25
C GLY A 49 -1.72 4.11 3.18
N TRP A 50 -2.90 4.66 3.49
CA TRP A 50 -3.05 5.73 4.46
C TRP A 50 -4.01 5.30 5.58
N GLY A 51 -3.63 5.55 6.83
CA GLY A 51 -4.48 5.38 8.02
C GLY A 51 -4.61 6.65 8.86
N SER A 52 -5.80 6.88 9.41
CA SER A 52 -6.01 7.89 10.44
C SER A 52 -6.85 7.35 11.60
N GLY A 53 -6.38 7.53 12.84
CA GLY A 53 -7.07 7.13 14.07
C GLY A 53 -7.11 5.63 14.36
N ALA A 54 -6.62 4.78 13.45
CA ALA A 54 -6.49 3.34 13.62
C ALA A 54 -5.33 2.79 12.76
N PRO A 55 -4.80 1.59 13.09
CA PRO A 55 -3.64 1.03 12.37
C PRO A 55 -3.91 0.82 10.88
N ALA A 56 -2.93 1.14 10.03
CA ALA A 56 -3.00 0.90 8.59
C ALA A 56 -1.80 0.09 8.10
N HIS A 57 -2.06 -1.04 7.46
CA HIS A 57 -1.02 -1.94 7.01
C HIS A 57 -0.87 -1.88 5.49
N THR A 58 0.36 -1.67 5.01
CA THR A 58 0.64 -1.61 3.56
C THR A 58 1.66 -2.68 3.18
N TRP A 59 1.35 -3.48 2.16
CA TRP A 59 2.15 -4.60 1.72
C TRP A 59 2.37 -4.56 0.21
N GLY A 60 3.63 -4.61 -0.21
CA GLY A 60 3.99 -4.74 -1.62
C GLY A 60 4.73 -6.04 -1.87
N TRP A 61 4.61 -6.59 -3.07
CA TRP A 61 5.42 -7.72 -3.52
C TRP A 61 5.87 -7.57 -4.98
N GLY A 62 7.19 -7.68 -5.21
CA GLY A 62 7.78 -7.84 -6.54
C GLY A 62 9.11 -7.13 -6.74
N PRO A 63 9.83 -7.44 -7.85
CA PRO A 63 11.19 -6.98 -8.09
C PRO A 63 11.41 -5.48 -8.07
N ARG A 64 10.51 -4.67 -8.60
CA ARG A 64 10.56 -3.20 -8.49
C ARG A 64 9.31 -2.69 -7.82
N ALA A 65 8.90 -3.37 -6.76
CA ALA A 65 7.78 -2.89 -5.98
C ALA A 65 8.20 -1.63 -5.19
N HIS A 66 7.22 -0.78 -4.90
CA HIS A 66 7.34 0.39 -4.05
C HIS A 66 6.19 0.36 -3.05
N THR A 67 6.50 0.19 -1.78
CA THR A 67 5.50 0.18 -0.71
C THR A 67 5.64 1.46 0.12
N TRP A 68 4.53 2.16 0.31
CA TRP A 68 4.44 3.39 1.09
C TRP A 68 3.25 3.33 2.04
N GLY A 69 3.48 3.39 3.34
CA GLY A 69 2.42 3.50 4.32
C GLY A 69 2.56 4.78 5.14
N TRP A 70 1.44 5.43 5.38
CA TRP A 70 1.33 6.62 6.19
C TRP A 70 0.26 6.47 7.26
N GLY A 71 0.59 6.79 8.51
CA GLY A 71 -0.31 6.73 9.65
C GLY A 71 -0.36 8.06 10.40
N SER A 72 -1.55 8.43 10.83
CA SER A 72 -1.78 9.58 11.71
C SER A 72 -2.59 9.16 12.93
N GLY A 73 -2.06 9.37 14.13
CA GLY A 73 -2.71 8.98 15.39
C GLY A 73 -2.70 7.47 15.70
N ALA A 74 -2.10 6.65 14.82
CA ALA A 74 -1.91 5.22 15.00
C ALA A 74 -0.75 4.70 14.13
N PRO A 75 -0.17 3.52 14.44
CA PRO A 75 0.91 2.93 13.66
C PRO A 75 0.49 2.59 12.23
N ALA A 76 1.36 2.88 11.27
CA ALA A 76 1.20 2.46 9.87
C ALA A 76 2.38 1.61 9.37
N PRO A 77 2.44 0.32 9.77
CA PRO A 77 3.48 -0.57 9.30
C PRO A 77 3.40 -0.78 7.79
N SER A 78 4.58 -0.77 7.17
CA SER A 78 4.75 -0.96 5.73
C SER A 78 5.78 -2.04 5.50
N MET A 79 5.45 -3.02 4.66
CA MET A 79 6.33 -4.14 4.35
C MET A 79 6.43 -4.35 2.86
N GLY A 80 7.64 -4.66 2.39
CA GLY A 80 7.86 -4.99 1.00
C GLY A 80 8.73 -6.23 0.86
N TRP A 81 8.34 -7.08 -0.09
CA TRP A 81 8.97 -8.33 -0.40
C TRP A 81 9.37 -8.41 -1.87
N GLY A 82 10.63 -8.75 -2.15
CA GLY A 82 11.12 -8.89 -3.51
C GLY A 82 12.65 -8.94 -3.55
N PRO A 83 13.25 -9.16 -4.73
CA PRO A 83 14.68 -8.98 -4.91
C PRO A 83 15.10 -7.54 -4.57
N PRO A 84 16.41 -7.25 -4.43
CA PRO A 84 16.95 -6.04 -3.78
C PRO A 84 16.46 -4.70 -4.34
N SER A 85 15.83 -4.68 -5.51
CA SER A 85 15.28 -3.49 -6.16
C SER A 85 13.91 -3.04 -5.62
N HIS A 86 13.31 -3.73 -4.63
CA HIS A 86 12.11 -3.25 -3.93
C HIS A 86 12.46 -2.14 -2.92
N ARG A 87 11.68 -1.07 -2.90
CA ARG A 87 11.69 -0.05 -1.83
C ARG A 87 10.46 -0.09 -0.93
N THR A 88 10.67 0.00 0.38
CA THR A 88 9.62 0.10 1.40
C THR A 88 9.89 1.30 2.29
N LEU A 89 8.87 2.11 2.52
CA LEU A 89 8.92 3.24 3.45
C LEU A 89 7.62 3.28 4.25
N GLY A 90 7.74 3.52 5.55
CA GLY A 90 6.61 3.66 6.46
C GLY A 90 6.80 4.88 7.35
N PHE A 91 5.75 5.68 7.47
CA PHE A 91 5.73 6.88 8.30
C PHE A 91 4.55 6.81 9.26
N SER A 92 4.78 7.15 10.52
CA SER A 92 3.71 7.26 11.52
C SER A 92 3.90 8.57 12.27
N HIS A 93 2.89 9.43 12.21
CA HIS A 93 2.85 10.69 12.92
C HIS A 93 1.90 10.56 14.11
N TYR A 94 2.44 10.73 15.30
CA TYR A 94 1.70 10.78 16.57
C TYR A 94 1.73 12.24 17.03
N ASN A 95 0.56 12.78 17.36
CA ASN A 95 0.38 14.14 17.88
C ASN A 95 0.26 14.07 19.40
#